data_AF-R9HKZ3-F1
#
_entry.id   AF-R9HKZ3-F1
#
_cell.length_a   1.000
_cell.length_b   1.000
_cell.length_c   1.000
_cell.angle_alpha   90.00
_cell.angle_beta   90.00
_cell.angle_gamma   90.00
#
_symmetry.space_group_name_H-M   'P 1'
#
loop_
_entity.id
_entity.type
_entity.pdbx_description
1 polymer ?
#
loop_
_entity_poly.entity_id
_entity_poly.type
_entity_poly.pdbx_seq_one_letter_code
_entity_poly.pdbx_strand_id
1 'polypeptide(L)'
;MTTIGQQLVALANTIGVNSKKKIELKKELDIIEKDMNTNSVDDPSLAELLSNNKQLLEHVKEQKIFPGRKEGFKGNNPQQRQTSPRTIGAVQQSDILSEDPEATKNGLSLYLARLSQAFINQEIKKTPMNDKLLAIIQDDELVKLMEMLTVMPSRNRDNAFDLSIGISSYLFRYPTLFNHKEEFTAKQKRTQQRLTQVNQNNIQEIVKKLS
;
A
#
# COMPACT_ATOMS: atom_id res chain seq x y z
N MET A 1 19.37 -28.37 2.24
CA MET A 1 18.27 -29.15 2.85
C MET A 1 18.40 -29.28 4.37
N THR A 2 19.55 -29.68 4.90
CA THR A 2 19.77 -29.88 6.36
C THR A 2 19.54 -28.62 7.20
N THR A 3 19.95 -27.44 6.70
CA THR A 3 19.76 -26.16 7.40
C THR A 3 18.30 -25.74 7.50
N ILE A 4 17.50 -25.94 6.44
CA ILE A 4 16.05 -25.65 6.46
C ILE A 4 15.34 -26.59 7.44
N GLY A 5 15.71 -27.88 7.45
CA GLY A 5 15.16 -28.84 8.41
C GLY A 5 15.43 -28.46 9.87
N GLN A 6 16.66 -28.06 10.20
CA GLN A 6 17.01 -27.58 11.55
C GLN A 6 16.22 -26.33 11.94
N GLN A 7 16.01 -25.39 11.00
CA GLN A 7 15.18 -24.22 11.23
C GLN A 7 13.72 -24.62 11.49
N LEU A 8 13.15 -25.54 10.72
CA LEU A 8 11.77 -25.99 10.91
C LEU A 8 11.56 -26.70 12.25
N VAL A 9 12.52 -27.51 12.70
CA VAL A 9 12.49 -28.15 14.02
C VAL A 9 12.52 -27.11 15.14
N ALA A 10 13.37 -26.08 15.02
CA ALA A 10 13.40 -25.00 15.99
C ALA A 10 12.08 -24.22 15.98
N LEU A 11 11.56 -23.89 14.81
CA LEU A 11 10.32 -23.13 14.64
C LEU A 11 9.08 -23.87 15.15
N ALA A 12 9.01 -25.20 14.97
CA ALA A 12 7.93 -26.04 15.48
C ALA A 12 7.85 -26.03 17.01
N ASN A 13 8.98 -25.83 17.70
CA ASN A 13 9.09 -25.79 19.16
C ASN A 13 8.95 -24.36 19.75
N THR A 14 8.64 -23.36 18.93
CA THR A 14 8.48 -21.95 19.36
C THR A 14 7.04 -21.46 19.23
N ILE A 15 6.79 -20.17 19.52
CA ILE A 15 5.45 -19.54 19.49
C ILE A 15 4.84 -19.50 18.06
N GLY A 16 5.60 -19.92 17.05
CA GLY A 16 5.21 -19.98 15.65
C GLY A 16 5.93 -18.92 14.81
N VAL A 17 5.61 -18.87 13.51
CA VAL A 17 6.23 -17.92 12.56
C VAL A 17 5.20 -17.01 11.92
N ASN A 18 5.62 -15.82 11.50
CA ASN A 18 4.74 -14.95 10.73
C ASN A 18 4.38 -15.57 9.35
N SER A 19 3.19 -15.26 8.83
CA SER A 19 2.69 -15.86 7.58
C SER A 19 3.61 -15.59 6.39
N LYS A 20 4.28 -14.42 6.34
CA LYS A 20 5.25 -14.10 5.28
C LYS A 20 6.43 -15.07 5.28
N LYS A 21 6.96 -15.39 6.46
CA LYS A 21 8.11 -16.29 6.65
C LYS A 21 7.70 -17.75 6.39
N LYS A 22 6.48 -18.15 6.76
CA LYS A 22 5.94 -19.47 6.41
C LYS A 22 5.81 -19.66 4.89
N ILE A 23 5.31 -18.64 4.18
CA ILE A 23 5.20 -18.65 2.71
C ILE A 23 6.58 -18.71 2.05
N GLU A 24 7.57 -17.99 2.57
CA GLU A 24 8.95 -18.02 2.06
C GLU A 24 9.57 -19.42 2.19
N LEU A 25 9.47 -20.04 3.38
CA LEU A 25 9.95 -21.41 3.62
C LEU A 25 9.26 -22.43 2.70
N LYS A 26 7.96 -22.27 2.47
CA LYS A 26 7.22 -23.13 1.53
C LYS A 26 7.75 -23.00 0.10
N LYS A 27 7.96 -21.76 -0.37
CA LYS A 27 8.52 -21.50 -1.69
C LYS A 27 9.92 -22.08 -1.86
N GLU A 28 10.78 -21.99 -0.84
CA GLU A 28 12.11 -22.61 -0.89
C GLU A 28 12.03 -24.13 -1.04
N LEU A 29 11.13 -24.81 -0.31
CA LEU A 29 10.93 -26.26 -0.45
C LEU A 29 10.37 -26.64 -1.83
N ASP A 30 9.43 -25.85 -2.37
CA ASP A 30 8.85 -26.08 -3.70
C ASP A 30 9.89 -25.86 -4.82
N ILE A 31 10.79 -24.89 -4.65
CA ILE A 31 11.91 -24.66 -5.58
C ILE A 31 12.87 -25.85 -5.57
N ILE A 32 13.22 -26.36 -4.38
CA ILE A 32 14.09 -27.54 -4.23
C ILE A 32 13.45 -28.77 -4.88
N GLU A 33 12.16 -29.01 -4.67
CA GLU A 33 11.44 -30.12 -5.32
C GLU A 33 11.47 -30.01 -6.84
N LYS A 34 11.21 -28.80 -7.36
CA LYS A 34 11.24 -28.55 -8.80
C LYS A 34 12.63 -28.76 -9.38
N ASP A 35 13.67 -28.33 -8.68
CA ASP A 35 15.06 -28.51 -9.07
C ASP A 35 15.47 -29.99 -9.06
N MET A 36 15.08 -30.76 -8.04
CA MET A 36 15.30 -32.21 -7.99
C MET A 36 14.64 -32.94 -9.17
N ASN A 37 13.39 -32.59 -9.49
CA ASN A 37 12.64 -33.17 -10.61
C ASN A 37 13.21 -32.76 -11.98
N THR A 38 13.76 -31.55 -12.09
CA THR A 38 14.34 -31.05 -13.35
C THR A 38 15.71 -31.66 -13.63
N ASN A 39 16.49 -31.92 -12.57
CA ASN A 39 17.83 -32.51 -12.68
C ASN A 39 17.84 -34.05 -12.55
N SER A 40 16.67 -34.72 -12.57
CA SER A 40 16.52 -36.18 -12.40
C SER A 40 17.31 -36.74 -11.21
N VAL A 41 17.22 -36.08 -10.07
CA VAL A 41 17.91 -36.51 -8.84
C VAL A 41 17.05 -37.58 -8.14
N ASP A 42 17.24 -38.84 -8.54
CA ASP A 42 16.57 -40.02 -7.97
C ASP A 42 17.27 -40.54 -6.69
N ASP A 43 17.49 -39.65 -5.72
CA ASP A 43 18.02 -40.03 -4.41
C ASP A 43 16.87 -40.19 -3.40
N PRO A 44 16.55 -41.43 -2.97
CA PRO A 44 15.45 -41.69 -2.05
C PRO A 44 15.64 -41.02 -0.69
N SER A 45 16.89 -40.81 -0.24
CA SER A 45 17.19 -40.16 1.03
C SER A 45 16.92 -38.66 0.98
N LEU A 46 17.16 -38.01 -0.17
CA LEU A 46 16.83 -36.61 -0.38
C LEU A 46 15.32 -36.41 -0.53
N ALA A 47 14.63 -37.31 -1.24
CA ALA A 47 13.18 -37.28 -1.37
C ALA A 47 12.49 -37.43 0.00
N GLU A 48 12.97 -38.35 0.84
CA GLU A 48 12.48 -38.53 2.20
C GLU A 48 12.75 -37.31 3.10
N LEU A 49 13.94 -36.71 2.99
CA LEU A 49 14.29 -35.50 3.74
C LEU A 49 13.42 -34.29 3.34
N LEU A 50 13.11 -34.14 2.05
CA LEU A 50 12.23 -33.10 1.56
C LEU A 50 10.79 -33.29 2.05
N SER A 51 10.30 -34.54 2.01
CA SER A 51 8.98 -34.91 2.53
C SER A 51 8.87 -34.61 4.03
N ASN A 52 9.87 -35.00 4.83
CA ASN A 52 9.94 -34.68 6.25
C ASN A 52 9.92 -33.16 6.51
N ASN A 53 10.68 -32.38 5.74
CA ASN A 53 10.68 -30.92 5.88
C ASN A 53 9.33 -30.29 5.53
N LYS A 54 8.64 -30.77 4.49
CA LYS A 54 7.29 -30.30 4.16
C LYS A 54 6.30 -30.60 5.28
N GLN A 55 6.35 -31.80 5.86
CA GLN A 55 5.52 -32.17 7.00
C GLN A 55 5.81 -31.30 8.22
N LEU A 56 7.08 -31.05 8.55
CA LEU A 56 7.45 -30.17 9.66
C LEU A 56 6.89 -28.75 9.46
N LEU A 57 6.97 -28.21 8.24
CA LEU A 57 6.43 -26.88 7.92
C LEU A 57 4.91 -26.78 8.10
N GLU A 58 4.16 -27.85 7.83
CA GLU A 58 2.71 -27.89 8.10
C GLU A 58 2.41 -27.74 9.60
N HIS A 59 3.23 -28.37 10.45
CA HIS A 59 3.08 -28.37 11.90
C HIS A 59 3.59 -27.07 12.57
N VAL A 60 4.41 -26.27 11.88
CA VAL A 60 4.81 -24.94 12.37
C VAL A 60 3.58 -24.04 12.45
N LYS A 61 3.21 -23.63 13.67
CA LYS A 61 2.07 -22.72 13.91
C LYS A 61 2.34 -21.35 13.31
N GLU A 62 1.31 -20.74 12.71
CA GLU A 62 1.40 -19.33 12.35
C GLU A 62 1.23 -18.46 13.60
N GLN A 63 2.22 -17.60 13.84
CA GLN A 63 2.16 -16.62 14.91
C GLN A 63 1.10 -15.57 14.56
N LYS A 64 0.00 -15.58 15.30
CA LYS A 64 -1.03 -14.55 15.20
C LYS A 64 -0.52 -13.29 15.90
N ILE A 65 -0.53 -12.17 15.17
CA ILE A 65 -0.11 -10.85 15.68
C ILE A 65 -1.02 -10.38 16.84
N PHE A 66 -2.19 -11.00 17.01
CA PHE A 66 -3.12 -10.78 18.12
C PHE A 66 -3.65 -12.11 18.67
N PRO A 67 -3.17 -12.58 19.83
CA PRO A 67 -3.68 -13.81 20.46
C PRO A 67 -5.07 -13.53 21.06
N GLY A 68 -6.13 -13.94 20.36
CA GLY A 68 -7.50 -13.80 20.87
C GLY A 68 -8.62 -13.77 19.81
N ARG A 69 -8.31 -13.64 18.52
CA ARG A 69 -9.34 -13.75 17.47
C ARG A 69 -9.58 -15.22 17.12
N LYS A 70 -10.74 -15.74 17.53
CA LYS A 70 -11.25 -17.04 17.07
C LYS A 70 -11.29 -17.07 15.54
N GLU A 71 -10.82 -18.18 14.99
CA GLU A 71 -10.81 -18.46 13.55
C GLU A 71 -12.24 -18.48 12.99
N GLY A 72 -12.41 -17.86 11.83
CA GLY A 72 -13.69 -17.84 11.16
C GLY A 72 -13.67 -16.97 9.92
N PHE A 73 -12.78 -17.26 8.96
CA PHE A 73 -12.93 -16.80 7.59
C PHE A 73 -12.49 -17.92 6.62
N LYS A 74 -13.29 -18.99 6.57
CA LYS A 74 -13.47 -19.71 5.29
C LYS A 74 -14.63 -19.01 4.59
N GLY A 75 -14.38 -18.53 3.38
CA GLY A 75 -15.37 -17.88 2.55
C GLY A 75 -16.52 -18.83 2.20
N ASN A 76 -17.74 -18.33 2.35
CA ASN A 76 -18.77 -18.30 1.32
C ASN A 76 -19.91 -17.38 1.83
N ASN A 77 -20.35 -16.47 0.96
CA ASN A 77 -21.39 -15.44 1.14
C ASN A 77 -22.76 -15.96 1.66
N PRO A 78 -23.76 -15.09 1.93
CA PRO A 78 -23.74 -13.69 2.39
C PRO A 78 -24.63 -13.54 3.65
N GLN A 79 -24.12 -12.97 4.74
CA GLN A 79 -25.01 -12.56 5.83
C GLN A 79 -24.57 -11.23 6.43
N GLN A 80 -25.49 -10.28 6.30
CA GLN A 80 -25.56 -8.98 6.93
C GLN A 80 -24.82 -8.95 8.27
N ARG A 81 -23.66 -8.32 8.31
CA ARG A 81 -23.23 -7.65 9.54
C ARG A 81 -23.76 -6.24 9.49
N GLN A 82 -24.89 -6.05 10.16
CA GLN A 82 -25.25 -4.76 10.74
C GLN A 82 -24.10 -4.35 11.67
N THR A 83 -23.13 -3.61 11.13
CA THR A 83 -22.43 -2.61 11.92
C THR A 83 -23.29 -1.38 11.82
N SER A 84 -23.85 -0.95 12.95
CA SER A 84 -24.52 0.34 13.07
C SER A 84 -23.68 1.40 12.35
N PRO A 85 -24.24 2.08 11.33
CA PRO A 85 -23.53 3.19 10.73
C PRO A 85 -23.38 4.22 11.85
N ARG A 86 -22.15 4.58 12.20
CA ARG A 86 -21.97 5.98 12.59
C ARG A 86 -22.46 6.76 11.39
N THR A 87 -23.58 7.45 11.55
CA THR A 87 -24.09 8.42 10.59
C THR A 87 -23.03 9.49 10.41
N ILE A 88 -22.05 9.22 9.55
CA ILE A 88 -21.30 10.22 8.83
C ILE A 88 -22.20 10.47 7.62
N GLY A 89 -22.85 11.64 7.60
CA GLY A 89 -23.85 12.00 6.61
C GLY A 89 -23.40 11.60 5.21
N ALA A 90 -24.32 11.00 4.45
CA ALA A 90 -24.19 10.55 3.07
C ALA A 90 -22.90 11.04 2.39
N VAL A 91 -21.81 10.29 2.59
CA VAL A 91 -20.61 10.49 1.77
C VAL A 91 -21.01 9.93 0.43
N GLN A 92 -21.38 10.83 -0.48
CA GLN A 92 -21.49 10.54 -1.90
C GLN A 92 -20.29 9.65 -2.25
N GLN A 93 -20.52 8.48 -2.83
CA GLN A 93 -19.43 7.74 -3.46
C GLN A 93 -18.70 8.75 -4.34
N SER A 94 -17.47 9.08 -3.97
CA SER A 94 -16.79 10.23 -4.54
C SER A 94 -16.54 9.94 -6.02
N ASP A 95 -17.27 10.60 -6.91
CA ASP A 95 -17.04 10.56 -8.36
C ASP A 95 -15.80 11.39 -8.76
N ILE A 96 -14.90 11.63 -7.79
CA ILE A 96 -13.69 12.44 -7.90
C ILE A 96 -12.73 11.95 -8.99
N LEU A 97 -12.84 10.67 -9.35
CA LEU A 97 -12.08 10.09 -10.46
C LEU A 97 -12.63 10.50 -11.84
N SER A 98 -13.89 10.89 -11.93
CA SER A 98 -14.54 11.40 -13.14
C SER A 98 -14.45 12.93 -13.25
N GLU A 99 -14.18 13.62 -12.15
CA GLU A 99 -13.98 15.06 -12.11
C GLU A 99 -12.58 15.47 -12.63
N ASP A 100 -12.54 16.64 -13.26
CA ASP A 100 -11.32 17.34 -13.66
C ASP A 100 -11.11 18.60 -12.80
N PRO A 101 -9.87 18.93 -12.43
CA PRO A 101 -9.57 20.12 -11.65
C PRO A 101 -9.83 21.39 -12.46
N GLU A 102 -10.46 22.39 -11.86
CA GLU A 102 -10.50 23.73 -12.45
C GLU A 102 -9.10 24.36 -12.44
N ALA A 103 -8.74 25.06 -13.53
CA ALA A 103 -7.47 25.76 -13.68
C ALA A 103 -7.40 27.08 -12.88
N THR A 104 -7.80 27.04 -11.61
CA THR A 104 -7.68 28.13 -10.63
C THR A 104 -7.00 27.62 -9.36
N LYS A 105 -6.34 28.49 -8.59
CA LYS A 105 -5.69 28.07 -7.33
C LYS A 105 -6.68 27.41 -6.36
N ASN A 106 -7.89 27.98 -6.26
CA ASN A 106 -8.92 27.47 -5.36
C ASN A 106 -9.46 26.14 -5.87
N GLY A 107 -9.80 26.05 -7.17
CA GLY A 107 -10.31 24.82 -7.77
C GLY A 107 -9.33 23.65 -7.69
N LEU A 108 -8.05 23.87 -8.05
CA LEU A 108 -7.02 22.84 -7.91
C LEU A 108 -6.78 22.46 -6.45
N SER A 109 -6.80 23.42 -5.53
CA SER A 109 -6.65 23.13 -4.09
C SER A 109 -7.83 22.31 -3.54
N LEU A 110 -9.07 22.61 -3.96
CA LEU A 110 -10.26 21.86 -3.59
C LEU A 110 -10.21 20.45 -4.17
N TYR A 111 -9.82 20.32 -5.44
CA TYR A 111 -9.68 19.03 -6.10
C TYR A 111 -8.65 18.13 -5.38
N LEU A 112 -7.45 18.66 -5.09
CA LEU A 112 -6.43 17.94 -4.33
C LEU A 112 -6.90 17.56 -2.93
N ALA A 113 -7.68 18.42 -2.27
CA ALA A 113 -8.27 18.11 -0.98
C ALA A 113 -9.29 16.97 -1.06
N ARG A 114 -10.23 17.02 -2.00
CA ARG A 114 -11.21 15.93 -2.21
C ARG A 114 -10.54 14.63 -2.61
N LEU A 115 -9.57 14.68 -3.52
CA LEU A 115 -8.80 13.51 -3.95
C LEU A 115 -8.04 12.88 -2.78
N SER A 116 -7.39 13.72 -1.95
CA SER A 116 -6.69 13.26 -0.75
C SER A 116 -7.65 12.69 0.30
N GLN A 117 -8.83 13.30 0.47
CA GLN A 117 -9.88 12.84 1.35
C GLN A 117 -10.39 11.46 0.94
N ALA A 118 -10.72 11.28 -0.35
CA ALA A 118 -11.16 10.00 -0.89
C ALA A 118 -10.09 8.91 -0.69
N PHE A 119 -8.81 9.24 -0.87
CA PHE A 119 -7.72 8.31 -0.61
C PHE A 119 -7.56 7.97 0.89
N ILE A 120 -7.62 8.96 1.77
CA ILE A 120 -7.57 8.78 3.24
C ILE A 120 -8.74 7.92 3.73
N ASN A 121 -9.94 8.15 3.20
CA ASN A 121 -11.15 7.37 3.50
C ASN A 121 -11.15 5.99 2.84
N GLN A 122 -10.13 5.66 2.03
CA GLN A 122 -9.99 4.40 1.28
C GLN A 122 -11.07 4.18 0.21
N GLU A 123 -11.73 5.25 -0.23
CA GLU A 123 -12.72 5.26 -1.33
C GLU A 123 -12.03 5.01 -2.68
N ILE A 124 -10.80 5.52 -2.83
CA ILE A 124 -9.95 5.26 -4.00
C ILE A 124 -8.68 4.50 -3.61
N LYS A 125 -8.15 3.71 -4.55
CA LYS A 125 -6.89 2.98 -4.38
C LYS A 125 -5.70 3.79 -4.88
N LYS A 126 -4.51 3.25 -4.66
CA LYS A 126 -3.25 3.92 -4.99
C LYS A 126 -3.05 4.13 -6.50
N THR A 127 -3.36 3.14 -7.33
CA THR A 127 -3.22 3.26 -8.78
C THR A 127 -4.01 4.45 -9.35
N PRO A 128 -5.34 4.57 -9.15
CA PRO A 128 -6.09 5.71 -9.68
C PRO A 128 -5.66 7.05 -9.06
N MET A 129 -5.18 7.04 -7.81
CA MET A 129 -4.56 8.23 -7.19
C MET A 129 -3.30 8.67 -7.95
N ASN A 130 -2.39 7.73 -8.26
CA ASN A 130 -1.18 8.02 -9.01
C ASN A 130 -1.52 8.58 -10.40
N ASP A 131 -2.49 7.98 -11.09
CA ASP A 131 -2.90 8.38 -12.44
C ASP A 131 -3.46 9.81 -12.45
N LYS A 132 -4.30 10.17 -11.47
CA LYS A 132 -4.80 11.55 -11.34
C LYS A 132 -3.69 12.55 -11.00
N LEU A 133 -2.77 12.21 -10.09
CA LEU A 133 -1.62 13.07 -9.78
C LEU A 133 -0.72 13.27 -11.01
N LEU A 134 -0.54 12.22 -11.82
CA LEU A 134 0.21 12.31 -13.07
C LEU A 134 -0.46 13.26 -14.06
N ALA A 135 -1.77 13.11 -14.28
CA ALA A 135 -2.54 13.97 -15.17
C ALA A 135 -2.45 15.46 -14.74
N ILE A 136 -2.55 15.74 -13.44
CA ILE A 136 -2.39 17.10 -12.90
C ILE A 136 -1.01 17.67 -13.23
N ILE A 137 0.05 16.85 -13.16
CA ILE A 137 1.42 17.30 -13.41
C ILE A 137 1.72 17.37 -14.90
N GLN A 138 1.04 16.62 -15.76
CA GLN A 138 1.18 16.76 -17.21
C GLN A 138 0.60 18.09 -17.72
N ASP A 139 -0.42 18.63 -17.05
CA ASP A 139 -0.99 19.94 -17.35
C ASP A 139 -0.11 21.09 -16.82
N ASP A 140 0.48 21.87 -17.73
CA ASP A 140 1.34 23.00 -17.39
C ASP A 140 0.60 24.18 -16.73
N GLU A 141 -0.68 24.40 -17.05
CA GLU A 141 -1.48 25.45 -16.43
C GLU A 141 -1.73 25.13 -14.96
N LEU A 142 -2.06 23.88 -14.64
CA LEU A 142 -2.23 23.43 -13.27
C LEU A 142 -0.91 23.51 -12.47
N VAL A 143 0.20 23.10 -13.08
CA VAL A 143 1.52 23.19 -12.45
C VAL A 143 1.93 24.64 -12.17
N LYS A 144 1.55 25.62 -13.01
CA LYS A 144 1.83 27.05 -12.76
C LYS A 144 1.13 27.58 -11.51
N LEU A 145 -0.02 27.02 -11.13
CA LEU A 145 -0.77 27.43 -9.94
C LEU A 145 -0.13 26.95 -8.63
N MET A 146 0.70 25.89 -8.69
CA MET A 146 1.38 25.33 -7.53
C MET A 146 2.49 26.23 -7.01
N GLU A 147 2.53 26.41 -5.70
CA GLU A 147 3.61 27.11 -4.99
C GLU A 147 4.81 26.20 -4.76
N MET A 148 4.58 24.89 -4.64
CA MET A 148 5.61 23.88 -4.41
C MET A 148 5.25 22.57 -5.10
N LEU A 149 6.26 21.94 -5.70
CA LEU A 149 6.20 20.58 -6.21
C LEU A 149 7.56 19.94 -5.94
N THR A 150 7.63 18.97 -5.03
CA THR A 150 8.90 18.30 -4.70
C THR A 150 8.77 16.80 -4.74
N VAL A 151 9.81 16.18 -5.27
CA VAL A 151 9.95 14.74 -5.39
C VAL A 151 11.15 14.30 -4.59
N MET A 152 10.96 13.34 -3.68
CA MET A 152 12.05 12.75 -2.92
C MET A 152 12.04 11.24 -3.07
N PRO A 153 13.20 10.56 -3.19
CA PRO A 153 13.24 9.10 -3.06
C PRO A 153 12.61 8.67 -1.74
N SER A 154 11.74 7.66 -1.79
CA SER A 154 11.06 7.19 -0.59
C SER A 154 12.05 6.45 0.30
N ARG A 155 12.03 6.74 1.61
CA ARG A 155 12.91 6.06 2.58
C ARG A 155 12.45 4.64 2.93
N ASN A 156 11.20 4.32 2.63
CA ASN A 156 10.54 3.11 3.10
C ASN A 156 10.45 2.01 2.02
N ARG A 157 10.65 2.37 0.75
CA ARG A 157 10.51 1.46 -0.40
C ARG A 157 11.46 1.85 -1.52
N ASP A 158 12.24 0.88 -1.98
CA ASP A 158 13.10 1.03 -3.15
C ASP A 158 12.28 1.35 -4.40
N ASN A 159 12.85 2.18 -5.28
CA ASN A 159 12.25 2.63 -6.53
C ASN A 159 10.90 3.38 -6.39
N ALA A 160 10.49 3.73 -5.17
CA ALA A 160 9.37 4.62 -4.92
C ALA A 160 9.84 6.04 -4.62
N PHE A 161 8.94 7.00 -4.73
CA PHE A 161 9.20 8.38 -4.35
C PHE A 161 8.04 8.97 -3.55
N ASP A 162 8.34 9.96 -2.73
CA ASP A 162 7.36 10.75 -2.01
C ASP A 162 7.15 12.06 -2.78
N LEU A 163 5.90 12.37 -3.09
CA LEU A 163 5.51 13.61 -3.75
C LEU A 163 4.93 14.57 -2.72
N SER A 164 5.32 15.84 -2.81
CA SER A 164 4.67 16.91 -2.06
C SER A 164 4.22 18.03 -3.00
N ILE A 165 2.95 18.42 -2.88
CA ILE A 165 2.34 19.51 -3.63
C ILE A 165 1.92 20.58 -2.64
N GLY A 166 2.40 21.80 -2.84
CA GLY A 166 2.01 22.98 -2.09
C GLY A 166 1.17 23.92 -2.93
N ILE A 167 0.00 24.28 -2.45
CA ILE A 167 -0.92 25.21 -3.10
C ILE A 167 -1.84 25.85 -2.07
N SER A 168 -2.14 27.15 -2.23
CA SER A 168 -3.10 27.88 -1.39
C SER A 168 -2.78 27.75 0.11
N SER A 169 -1.49 27.83 0.49
CA SER A 169 -1.01 27.63 1.87
C SER A 169 -1.18 26.22 2.46
N TYR A 170 -1.61 25.23 1.67
CA TYR A 170 -1.72 23.83 2.06
C TYR A 170 -0.61 22.98 1.47
N LEU A 171 -0.19 21.95 2.20
CA LEU A 171 0.79 20.96 1.76
C LEU A 171 0.16 19.57 1.75
N PHE A 172 0.00 19.03 0.55
CA PHE A 172 -0.43 17.67 0.30
C PHE A 172 0.78 16.77 0.14
N ARG A 173 0.84 15.66 0.89
CA ARG A 173 1.95 14.69 0.82
C ARG A 173 1.43 13.33 0.42
N TYR A 174 2.06 12.76 -0.60
CA TYR A 174 1.72 11.45 -1.16
C TYR A 174 2.95 10.54 -1.05
N PRO A 175 3.05 9.74 0.01
CA PRO A 175 4.20 8.88 0.21
C PRO A 175 4.16 7.66 -0.72
N THR A 176 5.35 7.19 -1.12
CA THR A 176 5.58 5.94 -1.84
C THR A 176 4.94 5.84 -3.22
N LEU A 177 4.70 6.92 -3.96
CA LEU A 177 4.22 6.83 -5.35
C LEU A 177 5.15 5.96 -6.22
N PHE A 178 4.56 5.37 -7.25
CA PHE A 178 5.21 4.43 -8.16
C PHE A 178 5.04 4.93 -9.59
N ASN A 179 6.07 4.74 -10.41
CA ASN A 179 6.13 5.12 -11.83
C ASN A 179 6.19 6.64 -12.06
N HIS A 180 6.59 7.06 -13.27
CA HIS A 180 6.58 8.47 -13.73
C HIS A 180 7.39 9.47 -12.91
N LYS A 181 8.33 9.01 -12.07
CA LYS A 181 9.19 9.87 -11.23
C LYS A 181 9.84 11.01 -12.03
N GLU A 182 10.24 10.74 -13.27
CA GLU A 182 10.91 11.69 -14.15
C GLU A 182 10.02 12.88 -14.50
N GLU A 183 8.73 12.64 -14.79
CA GLU A 183 7.75 13.69 -15.12
C GLU A 183 7.56 14.66 -13.95
N PHE A 184 7.46 14.14 -12.72
CA PHE A 184 7.41 14.98 -11.52
C PHE A 184 8.72 15.70 -11.25
N THR A 185 9.86 15.05 -11.53
CA THR A 185 11.20 15.62 -11.29
C THR A 185 11.47 16.82 -12.19
N ALA A 186 11.01 16.77 -13.45
CA ALA A 186 11.19 17.83 -14.44
C ALA A 186 10.46 19.13 -14.07
N LYS A 187 9.39 19.05 -13.27
CA LYS A 187 8.52 20.20 -12.93
C LYS A 187 8.70 20.73 -11.51
N GLN A 188 9.77 20.35 -10.81
CA GLN A 188 9.95 20.69 -9.39
C GLN A 188 9.99 22.20 -9.12
N LYS A 189 9.32 22.60 -8.04
CA LYS A 189 9.24 23.98 -7.54
C LYS A 189 9.39 23.97 -6.03
N ARG A 190 10.11 24.95 -5.49
CA ARG A 190 10.28 25.13 -4.04
C ARG A 190 9.61 26.42 -3.62
N THR A 191 9.00 26.40 -2.44
CA THR A 191 8.50 27.59 -1.77
C THR A 191 9.27 27.81 -0.47
N GLN A 192 9.41 29.07 -0.09
CA GLN A 192 9.89 29.47 1.25
C GLN A 192 8.73 29.73 2.21
N GLN A 193 7.49 29.75 1.69
CA GLN A 193 6.31 29.98 2.52
C GLN A 193 6.03 28.77 3.40
N ARG A 194 5.56 29.05 4.62
CA ARG A 194 5.13 28.00 5.54
C ARG A 194 3.77 27.47 5.10
N LEU A 195 3.74 26.20 4.73
CA LEU A 195 2.51 25.51 4.33
C LEU A 195 1.93 24.68 5.48
N THR A 196 0.62 24.61 5.56
CA THR A 196 -0.12 23.77 6.52
C THR A 196 -0.23 22.35 5.97
N GLN A 197 0.33 21.38 6.68
CA GLN A 197 0.26 19.98 6.23
C GLN A 197 -1.16 19.44 6.35
N VAL A 198 -1.65 18.91 5.24
CA VAL A 198 -2.93 18.22 5.13
C VAL A 198 -2.75 16.77 5.63
N ASN A 199 -3.65 16.33 6.48
CA ASN A 199 -3.65 14.98 7.07
C ASN A 199 -5.07 14.56 7.47
N GLN A 200 -5.21 13.33 7.97
CA GLN A 200 -6.50 12.74 8.32
C GLN A 200 -7.31 13.58 9.34
N ASN A 201 -6.66 14.32 10.23
CA ASN A 201 -7.34 15.07 11.29
C ASN A 201 -7.94 16.39 10.79
N ASN A 202 -7.37 17.00 9.75
CA ASN A 202 -7.80 18.31 9.27
C ASN A 202 -8.44 18.29 7.87
N ILE A 203 -8.35 17.17 7.14
CA ILE A 203 -8.82 17.10 5.75
C ILE A 203 -10.30 17.48 5.58
N GLN A 204 -11.17 17.05 6.50
CA GLN A 204 -12.60 17.34 6.47
C GLN A 204 -12.89 18.85 6.59
N GLU A 205 -12.20 19.54 7.50
CA GLU A 205 -12.35 20.99 7.66
C GLU A 205 -11.79 21.76 6.47
N ILE A 206 -10.68 21.29 5.91
CA ILE A 206 -10.04 21.92 4.75
C ILE A 206 -10.96 21.83 3.52
N VAL A 207 -11.52 20.65 3.23
CA VAL A 207 -12.49 20.47 2.14
C VAL A 207 -13.69 21.39 2.32
N LYS A 208 -14.20 21.53 3.55
CA LYS A 208 -15.32 22.44 3.85
C LYS A 208 -14.96 23.92 3.67
N LYS A 209 -13.73 24.32 3.95
CA LYS A 209 -13.25 25.71 3.75
C LYS A 209 -13.00 26.06 2.29
N LEU A 210 -12.69 25.06 1.47
CA LEU A 210 -12.37 25.21 0.06
C LEU A 210 -13.58 25.03 -0.87
N SER A 211 -14.68 24.44 -0.36
CA SER A 211 -15.97 24.30 -1.06
C SER A 211 -16.81 25.56 -0.90
#